data_AF-A0A2U4BEY3-F1
#
_entry.id   AF-A0A2U4BEY3-F1
#
_cell.length_a   1.000
_cell.length_b   1.000
_cell.length_c   1.000
_cell.angle_alpha   90.00
_cell.angle_beta   90.00
_cell.angle_gamma   90.00
#
_symmetry.space_group_name_H-M   'P 1'
#
loop_
_entity.id
_entity.type
_entity.pdbx_description
1 polymer ?
#
loop_
_entity_poly.entity_id
_entity_poly.type
_entity_poly.pdbx_seq_one_letter_code
_entity_poly.pdbx_strand_id
1 'polypeptide(L)'
;MDAILNYRLEDSEDYYTLLGCDELSSAEQILAEFKVRALECHPDKHPENSKAVETFQKLQKAKEILTNGASRARYDHWRRSQISMPFQQWEALSDSVKTVFQM
;
A
#
# COMPACT_ATOMS: atom_id res chain seq x y z
N MET A 1 -28.01 2.42 -9.35
CA MET A 1 -27.08 1.63 -8.52
C MET A 1 -25.70 2.07 -9.00
N ASP A 2 -25.34 3.27 -8.56
CA ASP A 2 -24.23 4.04 -9.10
C ASP A 2 -22.96 3.71 -8.32
N ALA A 3 -22.14 2.85 -8.93
CA ALA A 3 -20.71 2.84 -8.67
C ALA A 3 -20.03 3.05 -10.02
N ILE A 4 -20.27 4.23 -10.61
CA ILE A 4 -19.39 4.74 -11.66
C ILE A 4 -18.03 4.84 -10.98
N LEU A 5 -17.14 3.93 -11.37
CA LEU A 5 -15.73 3.88 -11.02
C LEU A 5 -15.09 5.22 -11.38
N ASN A 6 -15.22 6.21 -10.51
CA ASN A 6 -14.39 7.40 -10.51
C ASN A 6 -13.03 6.98 -9.97
N TYR A 7 -12.35 6.08 -10.70
CA TYR A 7 -10.93 5.80 -10.54
C TYR A 7 -10.17 6.99 -11.14
N ARG A 8 -10.27 8.12 -10.46
CA ARG A 8 -9.28 9.15 -10.60
C ARG A 8 -8.09 8.61 -9.81
N LEU A 9 -7.02 8.23 -10.52
CA LEU A 9 -5.68 8.07 -9.97
C LEU A 9 -5.26 9.43 -9.38
N GLU A 10 -5.88 9.82 -8.27
CA GLU A 10 -5.30 10.78 -7.39
C GLU A 10 -4.10 10.09 -6.75
N ASP A 11 -3.00 10.82 -6.62
CA ASP A 11 -1.74 10.39 -6.00
C ASP A 11 -1.96 10.19 -4.49
N SER A 12 -2.95 9.38 -4.13
CA SER A 12 -3.34 9.10 -2.77
C SER A 12 -2.29 8.16 -2.18
N GLU A 13 -1.63 8.59 -1.11
CA GLU A 13 -0.70 7.77 -0.33
C GLU A 13 -1.41 6.59 0.39
N ASP A 14 -2.72 6.44 0.20
CA ASP A 14 -3.52 5.34 0.70
C ASP A 14 -3.24 4.03 -0.06
N TYR A 15 -2.81 3.00 0.67
CA TYR A 15 -2.52 1.68 0.12
C TYR A 15 -3.74 0.96 -0.46
N TYR A 16 -4.93 1.21 0.12
CA TYR A 16 -6.21 0.69 -0.37
C TYR A 16 -6.52 1.24 -1.77
N THR A 17 -6.54 2.57 -1.90
CA THR A 17 -6.75 3.27 -3.18
C THR A 17 -5.70 2.90 -4.21
N LEU A 18 -4.44 2.76 -3.79
CA LEU A 18 -3.34 2.41 -4.67
C LEU A 18 -3.51 1.03 -5.30
N LEU A 19 -4.02 0.05 -4.54
CA LEU A 19 -4.35 -1.29 -5.04
C LEU A 19 -5.72 -1.35 -5.72
N GLY A 20 -6.61 -0.39 -5.44
CA GLY A 20 -8.00 -0.41 -5.91
C GLY A 20 -8.94 -1.23 -5.02
N CYS A 21 -8.47 -1.60 -3.82
CA CYS A 21 -9.18 -2.46 -2.89
C CYS A 21 -9.75 -1.67 -1.70
N ASP A 22 -10.65 -2.29 -0.96
CA ASP A 22 -11.31 -1.68 0.19
C ASP A 22 -10.78 -2.25 1.52
N GLU A 23 -11.10 -1.60 2.65
CA GLU A 23 -10.85 -2.18 3.97
C GLU A 23 -11.69 -3.44 4.23
N LEU A 24 -12.68 -3.74 3.40
CA LEU A 24 -13.38 -5.02 3.47
C LEU A 24 -12.74 -6.11 2.59
N SER A 25 -11.75 -5.76 1.75
CA SER A 25 -11.08 -6.72 0.88
C SER A 25 -10.27 -7.73 1.67
N SER A 26 -10.40 -8.99 1.26
CA SER A 26 -9.62 -10.11 1.81
C SER A 26 -8.20 -10.12 1.25
N ALA A 27 -7.26 -10.73 1.97
CA ALA A 27 -5.85 -10.82 1.54
C ALA A 27 -5.70 -11.46 0.14
N GLU A 28 -6.56 -12.43 -0.19
CA GLU A 28 -6.60 -13.07 -1.51
C GLU A 28 -7.01 -12.09 -2.62
N GLN A 29 -8.01 -11.24 -2.37
CA GLN A 29 -8.45 -10.21 -3.33
C GLN A 29 -7.35 -9.16 -3.53
N ILE A 30 -6.75 -8.69 -2.44
CA ILE A 30 -5.62 -7.75 -2.46
C ILE A 30 -4.47 -8.30 -3.32
N LEU A 31 -4.15 -9.59 -3.18
CA LEU A 31 -3.11 -10.24 -3.99
C LEU A 31 -3.51 -10.37 -5.47
N ALA A 32 -4.78 -10.62 -5.76
CA ALA A 32 -5.27 -10.69 -7.13
C ALA A 32 -5.21 -9.32 -7.82
N GLU A 33 -5.71 -8.27 -7.17
CA GLU A 33 -5.68 -6.89 -7.67
C GLU A 33 -4.25 -6.37 -7.84
N PHE A 34 -3.36 -6.66 -6.87
CA PHE A 34 -1.94 -6.37 -6.98
C PHE A 34 -1.34 -6.98 -8.25
N LYS A 35 -1.62 -8.26 -8.55
CA LYS A 35 -1.07 -8.93 -9.73
C LYS A 35 -1.50 -8.26 -11.03
N VAL A 36 -2.77 -7.87 -11.13
CA VAL A 36 -3.30 -7.18 -12.33
C VAL A 36 -2.57 -5.85 -12.53
N ARG A 37 -2.51 -5.01 -11.50
CA ARG A 37 -1.81 -3.72 -11.55
C ARG A 37 -0.30 -3.82 -11.76
N ALA A 38 0.33 -4.82 -11.13
CA ALA A 38 1.75 -5.10 -11.27
C ALA A 38 2.12 -5.44 -12.73
N LEU A 39 1.23 -6.12 -13.45
CA LEU A 39 1.40 -6.42 -14.87
C LEU A 39 1.20 -5.17 -15.75
N GLU A 40 0.26 -4.29 -15.37
CA GLU A 40 0.02 -3.02 -16.07
C GLU A 40 1.17 -2.01 -15.90
N CYS A 41 1.76 -1.94 -14.71
CA CYS A 41 2.90 -1.06 -14.41
C CYS A 41 4.27 -1.76 -14.48
N HIS A 42 4.36 -2.90 -15.18
CA HIS A 42 5.58 -3.70 -15.15
C HIS A 42 6.77 -2.96 -15.83
N PRO A 43 7.92 -2.81 -15.15
CA PRO A 43 9.05 -2.03 -15.67
C PRO A 43 9.66 -2.61 -16.95
N ASP A 44 9.49 -3.92 -17.20
CA ASP A 44 9.92 -4.57 -18.46
C ASP A 44 9.16 -4.06 -19.69
N LYS A 45 7.87 -3.72 -19.54
CA LYS A 45 7.06 -3.15 -20.62
C LYS A 45 7.20 -1.64 -20.74
N HIS A 46 7.74 -0.99 -19.69
CA HIS A 46 7.91 0.46 -19.61
C HIS A 46 9.33 0.84 -19.09
N PRO A 47 10.39 0.40 -19.77
CA PRO A 47 11.78 0.56 -19.28
C PRO A 47 12.23 2.03 -19.19
N GLU A 48 11.57 2.92 -19.93
CA GLU A 48 11.85 4.37 -19.96
C GLU A 48 11.01 5.19 -18.97
N ASN A 49 10.05 4.56 -18.29
CA ASN A 49 9.12 5.27 -17.42
C ASN A 49 9.48 5.09 -15.93
N SER A 50 10.31 5.99 -15.41
CA SER A 50 10.71 5.98 -13.98
C SER A 50 9.51 6.04 -13.02
N LYS A 51 8.37 6.60 -13.45
CA LYS A 51 7.14 6.60 -12.65
C LYS A 51 6.55 5.19 -12.50
N ALA A 52 6.67 4.33 -13.51
CA ALA A 52 6.20 2.95 -13.42
C ALA A 52 6.97 2.17 -12.34
N VAL A 53 8.28 2.40 -12.21
CA VAL A 53 9.11 1.81 -11.14
C VAL A 53 8.64 2.28 -9.77
N GLU A 54 8.39 3.57 -9.60
CA GLU A 54 7.90 4.12 -8.33
C GLU A 54 6.50 3.59 -7.97
N THR A 55 5.57 3.57 -8.92
CA THR A 55 4.23 3.00 -8.74
C THR A 55 4.30 1.52 -8.39
N PHE A 56 5.16 0.75 -9.06
CA PHE A 56 5.36 -0.68 -8.77
C PHE A 56 5.91 -0.91 -7.35
N GLN A 57 6.87 -0.08 -6.91
CA GLN A 57 7.36 -0.12 -5.53
C GLN A 57 6.26 0.22 -4.52
N LYS A 58 5.45 1.24 -4.79
CA LYS A 58 4.28 1.60 -3.95
C LYS A 58 3.28 0.43 -3.88
N LEU A 59 2.97 -0.22 -5.01
CA LEU A 59 2.06 -1.37 -5.09
C LEU A 59 2.57 -2.57 -4.27
N GLN A 60 3.86 -2.87 -4.37
CA GLN A 60 4.47 -3.95 -3.59
C GLN A 60 4.40 -3.69 -2.09
N LYS A 61 4.66 -2.46 -1.65
CA LYS A 61 4.55 -2.07 -0.24
C LYS A 61 3.11 -2.19 0.24
N ALA A 62 2.17 -1.64 -0.52
CA ALA A 62 0.74 -1.72 -0.21
C ALA A 62 0.29 -3.17 -0.02
N LYS A 63 0.69 -4.08 -0.92
CA LYS A 63 0.35 -5.51 -0.79
C LYS A 63 0.91 -6.09 0.50
N GLU A 64 2.16 -5.81 0.84
CA GLU A 64 2.85 -6.42 2.00
C GLU A 64 2.19 -6.01 3.31
N ILE A 65 1.84 -4.73 3.43
CA ILE A 65 1.16 -4.18 4.59
C ILE A 65 -0.27 -4.70 4.72
N LEU A 66 -1.04 -4.68 3.63
CA LEU A 66 -2.45 -5.08 3.66
C LEU A 66 -2.69 -6.59 3.76
N THR A 67 -1.75 -7.41 3.26
CA THR A 67 -1.84 -8.88 3.35
C THR A 67 -1.51 -9.41 4.75
N ASN A 68 -0.68 -8.71 5.52
CA ASN A 68 -0.34 -9.10 6.88
C ASN A 68 -1.28 -8.43 7.89
N GLY A 69 -2.07 -9.22 8.62
CA GLY A 69 -3.02 -8.70 9.62
C GLY A 69 -2.37 -7.79 10.68
N ALA A 70 -1.13 -8.06 11.08
CA ALA A 70 -0.42 -7.21 12.04
C ALA A 70 0.00 -5.86 11.44
N SER A 71 0.56 -5.87 10.22
CA SER A 71 0.96 -4.64 9.52
C SER A 71 -0.24 -3.80 9.12
N ARG A 72 -1.33 -4.46 8.69
CA ARG A 72 -2.60 -3.82 8.39
C ARG A 72 -3.19 -3.12 9.60
N ALA A 73 -3.23 -3.78 10.76
CA ALA A 73 -3.72 -3.16 11.99
C ALA A 73 -2.89 -1.93 12.40
N ARG A 74 -1.57 -1.97 12.19
CA ARG A 74 -0.67 -0.83 12.39
C ARG A 74 -0.96 0.31 11.42
N TYR A 75 -1.21 -0.01 10.16
CA TYR A 75 -1.58 0.96 9.13
C TYR A 75 -2.91 1.65 9.45
N ASP A 76 -3.94 0.89 9.82
CA ASP A 76 -5.22 1.43 10.29
C ASP A 76 -5.06 2.33 11.52
N HIS A 77 -4.19 1.95 12.45
CA HIS A 77 -3.89 2.78 13.62
C HIS A 77 -3.21 4.11 13.24
N TRP A 78 -2.24 4.08 12.35
CA TRP A 78 -1.58 5.28 11.82
C TRP A 78 -2.56 6.21 11.11
N ARG A 79 -3.44 5.66 10.23
CA ARG A 79 -4.49 6.41 9.53
C ARG A 79 -5.45 7.10 10.51
N ARG A 80 -5.92 6.37 11.51
CA ARG A 80 -6.83 6.90 12.54
C ARG A 80 -6.18 7.96 13.42
N SER A 81 -4.86 7.88 13.61
CA SER A 81 -4.10 8.80 14.44
C SER A 81 -3.74 10.11 13.73
N GLN A 82 -4.03 10.24 12.41
CA GLN A 82 -3.79 11.43 11.60
C GLN A 82 -2.36 11.98 11.77
N ILE A 83 -1.39 11.07 11.84
CA ILE A 83 0.01 11.43 12.06
C ILE A 83 0.53 12.12 10.79
N SER A 84 1.12 13.31 10.93
CA SER A 84 1.65 14.09 9.80
C SER A 84 2.86 13.46 9.10
N MET A 85 3.37 12.33 9.60
CA MET A 85 4.53 11.63 9.04
C MET A 85 4.06 10.47 8.15
N PRO A 86 4.78 10.13 7.06
CA PRO A 86 4.42 9.02 6.20
C PRO A 86 4.50 7.68 6.96
N PHE A 87 3.58 6.77 6.64
CA PHE A 87 3.46 5.47 7.31
C PHE A 87 4.78 4.69 7.33
N GLN A 88 5.54 4.71 6.24
CA GLN A 88 6.85 4.05 6.15
C GLN A 88 7.82 4.49 7.24
N GLN A 89 7.89 5.80 7.47
CA GLN A 89 8.76 6.36 8.49
C GLN A 89 8.20 6.02 9.88
N TRP A 90 6.88 6.02 10.06
CA TRP A 90 6.24 5.70 11.33
C TRP A 90 6.44 4.23 11.72
N GLU A 91 6.35 3.32 10.76
CA GLU A 91 6.58 1.89 10.95
C GLU A 91 8.04 1.62 11.33
N ALA A 92 9.00 2.25 10.65
CA ALA A 92 10.43 2.10 10.95
C ALA A 92 10.79 2.57 12.37
N LEU A 93 10.18 3.67 12.84
CA LEU A 93 10.34 4.13 14.22
C LEU A 93 9.71 3.16 15.23
N SER A 94 8.52 2.63 14.90
CA SER A 94 7.82 1.66 15.74
C SER A 94 8.59 0.33 15.87
N ASP A 95 9.28 -0.09 14.80
CA ASP A 95 10.14 -1.27 14.80
C ASP A 95 11.43 -1.04 15.60
N SER A 96 12.07 0.13 15.43
CA SER A 96 13.29 0.49 16.18
C SER A 96 13.04 0.52 17.70
N VAL A 97 11.85 0.91 18.16
CA VAL A 97 11.49 0.86 19.58
C VAL A 97 11.38 -0.57 20.13
N LYS A 98 11.09 -1.56 19.28
CA LYS A 98 11.06 -2.97 19.69
C LYS A 98 12.44 -3.58 19.75
N THR A 99 13.32 -3.21 18.81
CA THR A 99 14.69 -3.75 18.76
C THR A 99 15.53 -3.33 19.97
N VAL A 100 15.32 -2.12 20.50
CA VAL A 100 16.07 -1.60 21.65
C VAL A 100 15.65 -2.25 22.99
N PHE A 101 14.47 -2.86 23.07
CA PHE A 101 13.95 -3.49 24.30
C PHE A 101 14.23 -5.01 24.38
N GLN A 102 14.92 -5.59 23.40
CA GLN A 102 15.32 -7.00 23.38
C GLN A 102 16.83 -7.23 23.59
N MET A 103 17.56 -6.23 24.09
CA MET A 103 19.01 -6.32 24.36
C MET A 103 19.33 -6.22 25.85
#